data_AF-A0AAD8M563-F1
#
_entry.id   AF-A0AAD8M563-F1
#
_cell.length_a   1.000
_cell.length_b   1.000
_cell.length_c   1.000
_cell.angle_alpha   90.00
_cell.angle_beta   90.00
_cell.angle_gamma   90.00
#
_symmetry.space_group_name_H-M   'P 1'
#
loop_
_entity.id
_entity.type
_entity.pdbx_description
1 polymer ?
#
loop_
_entity_poly.entity_id
_entity_poly.type
_entity_poly.pdbx_seq_one_letter_code
_entity_poly.pdbx_strand_id
1 'polypeptide(L)'
;MFTLNSENYWTWKTQMVDFLCVRDLYETIKSKDAVDGINDREWKILSRKAVAIIRQFVDDSVHQNVASYTNAFELWSKLEKARRRDLTLSSKNGADMVQDRGRGMRKNGDSCNRDKSKGRSNSNSKSKVICYHCQNQGHIKNSCPTMKRNKDNDEVRKQ
;
A
#
# COMPACT_ATOMS: atom_id res chain seq x y z
N MET A 1 -21.07 6.25 -20.07
CA MET A 1 -19.75 5.65 -20.34
C MET A 1 -19.37 4.83 -19.13
N PHE A 2 -19.03 3.54 -19.26
CA PHE A 2 -18.60 2.73 -18.11
C PHE A 2 -17.12 3.04 -17.85
N THR A 3 -16.82 3.86 -16.84
CA THR A 3 -15.45 4.29 -16.53
C THR A 3 -15.00 3.67 -15.23
N LEU A 4 -13.73 3.28 -15.12
CA LEU A 4 -13.17 2.76 -13.87
C LEU A 4 -13.14 3.86 -12.81
N ASN A 5 -13.81 3.62 -11.69
CA ASN A 5 -13.73 4.43 -10.49
C ASN A 5 -13.31 3.57 -9.28
N SER A 6 -13.20 4.19 -8.12
CA SER A 6 -12.77 3.54 -6.88
C SER A 6 -13.66 2.39 -6.41
N GLU A 7 -14.93 2.38 -6.79
CA GLU A 7 -15.95 1.48 -6.23
C GLU A 7 -16.36 0.38 -7.21
N ASN A 8 -16.33 0.66 -8.51
CA ASN A 8 -16.90 -0.19 -9.55
C ASN A 8 -15.92 -1.17 -10.22
N TYR A 9 -14.73 -1.35 -9.65
CA TYR A 9 -13.65 -2.14 -10.28
C TYR A 9 -14.11 -3.51 -10.77
N TRP A 10 -14.91 -4.24 -10.00
CA TRP A 10 -15.32 -5.60 -10.38
C TRP A 10 -16.22 -5.59 -11.61
N THR A 11 -17.24 -4.74 -11.63
CA THR A 11 -18.14 -4.55 -12.78
C THR A 11 -17.37 -4.06 -13.99
N TRP A 12 -16.52 -3.05 -13.82
CA TRP A 12 -15.64 -2.54 -14.87
C TRP A 12 -14.72 -3.62 -15.41
N LYS A 13 -14.11 -4.43 -14.54
CA LYS A 13 -13.20 -5.51 -14.92
C LYS A 13 -13.91 -6.53 -15.81
N THR A 14 -15.10 -7.00 -15.41
CA THR A 14 -15.87 -7.95 -16.20
C THR A 14 -16.19 -7.38 -17.59
N GLN A 15 -16.74 -6.15 -17.63
CA GLN A 15 -17.08 -5.49 -18.90
C GLN A 15 -15.85 -5.23 -19.78
N MET A 16 -14.72 -4.86 -19.19
CA MET A 16 -13.48 -4.60 -19.93
C MET A 16 -12.90 -5.89 -20.51
N VAL A 17 -12.94 -7.00 -19.75
CA VAL A 17 -12.51 -8.32 -20.25
C VAL A 17 -13.37 -8.74 -21.44
N ASP A 18 -14.70 -8.62 -21.33
CA ASP A 18 -15.62 -8.95 -22.41
C ASP A 18 -15.35 -8.09 -23.65
N PHE A 19 -15.11 -6.79 -23.46
CA PHE A 19 -14.80 -5.86 -24.53
C PHE A 19 -13.48 -6.18 -25.24
N LEU A 20 -12.45 -6.59 -24.49
CA LEU A 20 -11.17 -7.04 -25.05
C LEU A 20 -11.30 -8.40 -25.74
N CYS A 21 -12.18 -9.28 -25.26
CA CYS A 21 -12.48 -10.57 -25.89
C CYS A 21 -13.12 -10.37 -27.27
N VAL A 22 -14.16 -9.52 -27.37
CA VAL A 22 -14.84 -9.20 -28.64
C VAL A 22 -13.89 -8.57 -29.67
N ARG A 23 -12.77 -8.00 -29.23
CA ARG A 23 -11.77 -7.36 -30.10
C ARG A 23 -10.54 -8.23 -30.36
N ASP A 24 -10.54 -9.49 -29.94
CA ASP A 24 -9.41 -10.42 -30.07
C ASP A 24 -8.12 -9.90 -29.40
N LEU A 25 -8.27 -9.16 -28.29
CA LEU A 25 -7.16 -8.59 -27.51
C LEU A 25 -7.00 -9.24 -26.13
N TYR A 26 -7.83 -10.23 -25.79
CA TYR A 26 -7.81 -10.87 -24.49
C TYR A 26 -6.45 -11.49 -24.13
N GLU A 27 -5.77 -12.14 -25.09
CA GLU A 27 -4.46 -12.76 -24.81
C GLU A 27 -3.40 -11.72 -24.40
N THR A 28 -3.52 -10.46 -24.84
CA THR A 28 -2.57 -9.38 -24.51
C THR A 28 -2.58 -8.97 -23.04
N ILE A 29 -3.68 -9.24 -22.31
CA ILE A 29 -3.78 -8.97 -20.86
C ILE A 29 -3.47 -10.21 -20.02
N LYS A 30 -3.42 -11.39 -20.64
CA LYS A 30 -3.19 -12.68 -19.98
C LYS A 30 -1.71 -13.08 -20.01
N SER A 31 -1.01 -12.81 -21.11
CA SER A 31 0.41 -13.10 -21.28
C SER A 31 1.21 -11.82 -21.49
N LYS A 32 2.45 -11.80 -20.98
CA LYS A 32 3.41 -10.75 -21.29
C LYS A 32 4.06 -10.96 -22.67
N ASP A 33 4.29 -12.22 -23.00
CA ASP A 33 5.05 -12.65 -24.16
C ASP A 33 4.12 -12.98 -25.34
N ALA A 34 4.68 -12.90 -26.55
CA ALA A 34 3.95 -13.17 -27.77
C ALA A 34 3.40 -14.60 -27.80
N VAL A 35 2.21 -14.75 -28.38
CA VAL A 35 1.60 -16.05 -28.62
C VAL A 35 2.26 -16.70 -29.83
N ASP A 36 2.35 -18.03 -29.84
CA ASP A 36 2.90 -18.80 -30.96
C ASP A 36 2.28 -18.38 -32.30
N GLY A 37 3.14 -18.08 -33.28
CA GLY A 37 2.74 -17.65 -34.61
C GLY A 37 2.58 -16.13 -34.79
N ILE A 38 2.62 -15.31 -33.73
CA ILE A 38 2.65 -13.85 -33.81
C ILE A 38 4.07 -13.35 -33.57
N ASN A 39 4.59 -12.50 -34.46
CA ASN A 39 5.90 -11.91 -34.24
C ASN A 39 5.86 -10.79 -33.17
N ASP A 40 7.01 -10.50 -32.58
CA ASP A 40 7.14 -9.48 -31.52
C ASP A 40 6.62 -8.09 -31.90
N ARG A 41 6.72 -7.72 -33.18
CA ARG A 41 6.30 -6.40 -33.66
C ARG A 41 4.77 -6.30 -33.68
N GLU A 42 4.10 -7.31 -34.22
CA GLU A 42 2.65 -7.42 -34.24
C GLU A 42 2.09 -7.52 -32.82
N TRP A 43 2.74 -8.31 -31.96
CA TRP A 43 2.37 -8.42 -30.54
C TRP A 43 2.41 -7.06 -29.83
N LYS A 44 3.45 -6.26 -30.07
CA LYS A 44 3.56 -4.90 -29.53
C LYS A 44 2.44 -3.98 -30.03
N ILE A 45 2.01 -4.12 -31.29
CA ILE A 45 0.90 -3.34 -31.85
C ILE A 45 -0.42 -3.74 -31.17
N LEU A 46 -0.69 -5.05 -31.03
CA LEU A 46 -1.88 -5.55 -30.33
C LEU A 46 -1.91 -5.10 -28.87
N SER A 47 -0.79 -5.23 -28.17
CA SER A 47 -0.63 -4.75 -26.79
C SER A 47 -0.91 -3.24 -26.67
N ARG A 48 -0.39 -2.42 -27.60
CA ARG A 48 -0.66 -0.98 -27.61
C ARG A 48 -2.13 -0.65 -27.88
N LYS A 49 -2.81 -1.39 -28.76
CA LYS A 49 -4.25 -1.24 -28.99
C LYS A 49 -5.05 -1.54 -27.73
N ALA A 50 -4.73 -2.63 -27.03
CA ALA A 50 -5.38 -2.98 -25.77
C ALA A 50 -5.14 -1.92 -24.68
N VAL A 51 -3.91 -1.39 -24.56
CA VAL A 51 -3.61 -0.27 -23.64
C VAL A 51 -4.44 0.97 -23.96
N ALA A 52 -4.55 1.35 -25.24
CA ALA A 52 -5.34 2.51 -25.65
C ALA A 52 -6.83 2.34 -25.30
N ILE A 53 -7.37 1.14 -25.53
CA ILE A 53 -8.74 0.80 -25.13
C ILE A 53 -8.90 0.91 -23.62
N ILE A 54 -8.06 0.25 -22.82
CA ILE A 54 -8.19 0.26 -21.36
C ILE A 54 -8.18 1.71 -20.85
N ARG A 55 -7.26 2.55 -21.34
CA ARG A 55 -7.16 3.97 -20.96
C ARG A 55 -8.41 4.79 -21.27
N GLN A 56 -9.11 4.46 -22.36
CA GLN A 56 -10.32 5.17 -22.77
C GLN A 56 -11.46 5.01 -21.75
N PHE A 57 -11.44 3.92 -20.97
CA PHE A 57 -12.48 3.61 -19.99
C PHE A 57 -11.96 3.72 -18.55
N VAL A 58 -10.94 4.54 -18.32
CA VAL A 58 -10.37 4.82 -17.00
C VAL A 58 -10.58 6.29 -16.68
N ASP A 59 -11.06 6.60 -15.47
CA ASP A 59 -11.26 7.97 -15.00
C ASP A 59 -9.93 8.76 -14.96
N ASP A 60 -10.00 10.08 -15.14
CA ASP A 60 -8.83 10.97 -15.20
C ASP A 60 -7.93 10.85 -13.96
N SER A 61 -8.52 10.63 -12.78
CA SER A 61 -7.80 10.42 -11.52
C SER A 61 -6.86 9.20 -11.55
N VAL A 62 -7.25 8.16 -12.29
CA VAL A 62 -6.46 6.95 -12.47
C VAL A 62 -5.57 7.03 -13.72
N HIS A 63 -5.97 7.83 -14.72
CA HIS A 63 -5.29 7.95 -16.01
C HIS A 63 -3.81 8.32 -15.85
N GLN A 64 -3.48 9.28 -15.00
CA GLN A 64 -2.10 9.73 -14.76
C GLN A 64 -1.18 8.58 -14.31
N ASN A 65 -1.71 7.67 -13.50
CA ASN A 65 -0.96 6.51 -12.99
C ASN A 65 -0.71 5.45 -14.06
N VAL A 66 -1.52 5.44 -15.13
CA VAL A 66 -1.47 4.43 -16.19
C VAL A 66 -0.97 4.95 -17.54
N ALA A 67 -0.71 6.25 -17.66
CA ALA A 67 -0.35 6.92 -18.91
C ALA A 67 1.01 6.49 -19.50
N SER A 68 1.95 6.00 -18.68
CA SER A 68 3.28 5.58 -19.14
C SER A 68 3.35 4.14 -19.67
N TYR A 69 2.33 3.31 -19.39
CA TYR A 69 2.35 1.91 -19.78
C TYR A 69 2.28 1.71 -21.30
N THR A 70 2.99 0.73 -21.84
CA THR A 70 2.90 0.41 -23.28
C THR A 70 2.58 -1.05 -23.54
N ASN A 71 2.61 -1.86 -22.48
CA ASN A 71 2.26 -3.27 -22.47
C ASN A 71 0.94 -3.46 -21.71
N ALA A 72 0.01 -4.19 -22.32
CA ALA A 72 -1.33 -4.39 -21.79
C ALA A 72 -1.34 -5.27 -20.55
N PHE A 73 -0.55 -6.35 -20.52
CA PHE A 73 -0.38 -7.22 -19.36
C PHE A 73 0.15 -6.47 -18.14
N GLU A 74 1.19 -5.64 -18.31
CA GLU A 74 1.76 -4.87 -17.19
C GLU A 74 0.77 -3.85 -16.64
N LEU A 75 0.04 -3.17 -17.52
CA LEU A 75 -1.05 -2.26 -17.15
C LEU A 75 -2.15 -3.00 -16.40
N TRP A 76 -2.64 -4.11 -16.95
CA TRP A 76 -3.69 -4.92 -16.34
C TRP A 76 -3.29 -5.44 -14.96
N SER A 77 -2.06 -5.99 -14.84
CA SER A 77 -1.50 -6.45 -13.56
C SER A 77 -1.42 -5.32 -12.53
N LYS A 78 -1.06 -4.10 -12.97
CA LYS A 78 -1.02 -2.93 -12.09
C LYS A 78 -2.41 -2.56 -11.58
N LEU A 79 -3.42 -2.56 -12.44
CA LEU A 79 -4.82 -2.27 -12.07
C LEU A 79 -5.37 -3.32 -11.09
N GLU A 80 -5.12 -4.61 -11.34
CA GLU A 80 -5.50 -5.69 -10.41
C GLU A 80 -4.85 -5.55 -9.04
N LYS A 81 -3.57 -5.20 -9.03
CA LYS A 81 -2.78 -4.96 -7.82
C LYS A 81 -3.20 -3.70 -7.07
N ALA A 82 -3.67 -2.67 -7.77
CA ALA A 82 -4.18 -1.45 -7.16
C ALA A 82 -5.50 -1.71 -6.44
N ARG A 83 -6.39 -2.53 -7.03
CA ARG A 83 -7.64 -2.92 -6.36
C ARG A 83 -7.38 -3.74 -5.08
N ARG A 84 -6.43 -4.68 -5.10
CA ARG A 84 -6.14 -5.52 -3.93
C ARG A 84 -5.59 -4.75 -2.72
N ARG A 85 -5.13 -3.50 -2.90
CA ARG A 85 -4.47 -2.72 -1.85
C ARG A 85 -5.32 -1.61 -1.23
N ASP A 86 -6.60 -1.51 -1.59
CA ASP A 86 -7.50 -0.42 -1.20
C ASP A 86 -6.97 1.00 -1.53
N LEU A 87 -7.52 1.55 -2.61
CA LEU A 87 -8.07 2.92 -2.66
C LEU A 87 -7.14 4.13 -2.44
N THR A 88 -5.85 4.04 -2.77
CA THR A 88 -5.01 5.24 -2.98
C THR A 88 -4.33 5.22 -4.34
N LEU A 89 -5.13 5.46 -5.38
CA LEU A 89 -4.65 6.09 -6.61
C LEU A 89 -4.79 7.63 -6.53
N SER A 90 -4.91 8.16 -5.31
CA SER A 90 -4.79 9.58 -5.06
C SER A 90 -3.33 9.98 -5.21
N SER A 91 -3.12 10.89 -6.16
CA SER A 91 -1.92 11.70 -6.36
C SER A 91 -1.06 11.82 -5.11
N LYS A 92 0.26 11.64 -5.27
CA LYS A 92 1.23 12.29 -4.39
C LYS A 92 1.15 13.81 -4.61
N ASN A 93 0.08 14.47 -4.17
CA ASN A 93 0.00 15.92 -4.05
C ASN A 93 -0.19 16.23 -2.56
N GLY A 94 0.77 16.97 -2.01
CA GLY A 94 1.12 16.91 -0.60
C GLY A 94 0.24 17.67 0.38
N ALA A 95 0.46 17.34 1.64
CA ALA A 95 0.33 18.22 2.80
C ALA A 95 1.00 17.52 3.99
N ASP A 96 2.32 17.72 4.18
CA ASP A 96 2.86 18.11 5.48
C ASP A 96 4.31 18.59 5.32
N MET A 97 4.47 19.87 5.00
CA MET A 97 5.69 20.61 5.28
C MET A 97 5.28 21.80 6.16
N VAL A 98 5.13 21.58 7.46
CA VAL A 98 5.24 22.69 8.41
C VAL A 98 6.71 23.07 8.51
N GLN A 99 7.17 23.94 7.61
CA GLN A 99 8.34 24.78 7.88
C GLN A 99 7.80 26.08 8.51
N ASP A 100 7.71 26.09 9.83
CA ASP A 100 7.43 27.32 10.55
C ASP A 100 8.65 28.26 10.44
N ARG A 101 8.53 29.24 9.54
CA ARG A 101 9.44 30.39 9.45
C ARG A 101 8.75 31.64 10.00
N GLY A 102 8.63 31.68 11.32
CA GLY A 102 9.21 32.76 12.12
C GLY A 102 8.25 33.77 12.73
N ARG A 103 8.57 34.21 13.96
CA ARG A 103 8.73 35.62 14.43
C ARG A 103 8.63 35.72 15.96
N GLY A 104 9.61 36.39 16.57
CA GLY A 104 9.36 37.24 17.75
C GLY A 104 9.94 36.81 19.10
N MET A 105 11.09 37.39 19.44
CA MET A 105 11.59 37.50 20.82
C MET A 105 10.76 38.53 21.59
N ARG A 106 10.18 38.19 22.76
CA ARG A 106 9.96 39.12 23.89
C ARG A 106 10.00 38.41 25.26
N LYS A 107 10.59 39.15 26.20
CA LYS A 107 11.02 38.79 27.56
C LYS A 107 9.87 38.67 28.58
N ASN A 108 10.26 38.07 29.70
CA ASN A 108 9.87 38.30 31.11
C ASN A 108 8.84 37.35 31.72
N GLY A 109 9.34 36.65 32.75
CA GLY A 109 8.75 36.57 34.08
C GLY A 109 7.36 35.96 34.17
N ASP A 110 7.25 34.77 34.75
CA ASP A 110 6.66 34.66 36.09
C ASP A 110 6.83 33.23 36.63
N SER A 111 7.22 33.18 37.90
CA SER A 111 7.32 31.98 38.71
C SER A 111 5.95 31.33 38.90
N CYS A 112 5.76 30.08 38.47
CA CYS A 112 4.74 29.22 39.08
C CYS A 112 5.08 27.73 38.96
N ASN A 113 5.11 27.12 40.14
CA ASN A 113 4.95 25.72 40.51
C ASN A 113 5.35 24.59 39.54
N ARG A 114 6.37 23.85 39.99
CA ARG A 114 6.71 22.49 39.56
C ARG A 114 5.60 21.52 39.98
N ASP A 115 4.52 21.49 39.21
CA ASP A 115 3.50 20.46 39.35
C ASP A 115 4.03 19.11 38.88
N LYS A 116 3.99 18.15 39.81
CA LYS A 116 4.43 16.77 39.65
C LYS A 116 3.75 16.15 38.43
N SER A 117 4.55 15.49 37.61
CA SER A 117 4.12 14.63 36.51
C SER A 117 2.97 13.72 36.96
N LYS A 118 1.74 14.05 36.56
CA LYS A 118 0.63 13.08 36.58
C LYS A 118 0.97 12.02 35.54
N GLY A 119 1.46 10.88 36.03
CA GLY A 119 1.57 9.67 35.23
C GLY A 119 0.24 9.43 34.55
N ARG A 120 0.26 9.30 33.21
CA ARG A 120 -0.90 8.85 32.46
C ARG A 120 -1.28 7.49 33.01
N SER A 121 -2.46 7.41 33.63
CA SER A 121 -3.10 6.17 34.02
C SER A 121 -3.11 5.26 32.81
N ASN A 122 -2.31 4.19 32.85
CA ASN A 122 -2.22 3.23 31.78
C ASN A 122 -3.55 2.47 31.76
N SER A 123 -4.44 2.85 30.84
CA SER A 123 -5.74 2.24 30.63
C SER A 123 -5.56 0.79 30.18
N ASN A 124 -5.53 -0.08 31.18
CA ASN A 124 -6.03 -1.46 31.22
C ASN A 124 -6.35 -2.11 29.87
N SER A 125 -5.32 -2.41 29.08
CA SER A 125 -5.42 -3.27 27.90
C SER A 125 -4.21 -4.20 27.76
N LYS A 126 -3.47 -4.43 28.86
CA LYS A 126 -2.46 -5.49 28.95
C LYS A 126 -3.08 -6.88 29.22
N SER A 127 -4.34 -6.94 29.66
CA SER A 127 -5.01 -8.19 30.07
C SER A 127 -5.38 -9.14 28.91
N LYS A 128 -5.36 -8.68 27.65
CA LYS A 128 -5.63 -9.54 26.47
C LYS A 128 -4.40 -9.87 25.63
N VAL A 129 -3.22 -9.36 26.00
CA VAL A 129 -1.99 -9.61 25.24
C VAL A 129 -1.37 -10.92 25.70
N ILE A 130 -1.40 -11.94 24.83
CA ILE A 130 -0.82 -13.27 25.09
C ILE A 130 0.61 -13.31 24.52
N CYS A 131 1.56 -13.78 25.32
CA CYS A 131 2.93 -13.95 24.89
C CYS A 131 3.07 -15.15 23.95
N TYR A 132 3.50 -14.94 22.71
CA TYR A 132 3.72 -16.02 21.74
C TYR A 132 4.87 -17.00 22.09
N HIS A 133 5.61 -16.76 23.18
CA HIS A 133 6.71 -17.63 23.63
C HIS A 133 6.35 -18.49 24.85
N CYS A 134 5.61 -17.95 25.83
CA CYS A 134 5.23 -18.69 27.04
C CYS A 134 3.71 -18.83 27.23
N GLN A 135 2.92 -18.31 26.30
CA GLN A 135 1.44 -18.34 26.28
C GLN A 135 0.75 -17.70 27.50
N ASN A 136 1.51 -17.00 28.35
CA ASN A 136 0.96 -16.25 29.48
C ASN A 136 0.43 -14.88 29.04
N GLN A 137 -0.65 -14.43 29.70
CA GLN A 137 -1.26 -13.12 29.48
C GLN A 137 -0.46 -12.00 30.16
N GLY A 138 -0.52 -10.78 29.62
CA GLY A 138 0.08 -9.58 30.22
C GLY A 138 1.30 -9.01 29.50
N HIS A 139 1.92 -9.76 28.57
CA HIS A 139 3.14 -9.32 27.86
C HIS A 139 3.29 -9.98 26.47
N ILE A 140 4.08 -9.36 25.59
CA ILE A 140 4.47 -9.93 24.28
C ILE A 140 5.82 -10.66 24.37
N LYS A 141 6.15 -11.47 23.36
CA LYS A 141 7.39 -12.26 23.25
C LYS A 141 8.66 -11.51 23.66
N ASN A 142 8.81 -10.25 23.23
CA ASN A 142 10.02 -9.45 23.48
C ASN A 142 10.15 -8.95 24.93
N SER A 143 9.06 -8.99 25.70
CA SER A 143 9.01 -8.61 27.11
C SER A 143 8.85 -9.85 28.01
N CYS A 144 9.11 -11.04 27.48
CA CYS A 144 8.94 -12.29 28.20
C CYS A 144 10.04 -12.50 29.25
N PRO A 145 9.69 -12.65 30.54
CA PRO A 145 10.68 -12.84 31.62
C PRO A 145 11.55 -14.09 31.43
N THR A 146 10.98 -15.16 30.86
CA THR A 146 11.69 -16.42 30.63
C THR A 146 12.76 -16.30 29.55
N MET A 147 12.62 -15.36 28.61
CA MET A 147 13.63 -15.11 27.58
C MET A 147 14.84 -14.31 28.09
N LYS A 148 14.66 -13.45 29.10
CA LYS A 148 15.79 -12.77 29.74
C LYS A 148 16.69 -13.74 30.50
N ARG A 149 16.10 -14.73 31.18
CA ARG A 149 16.83 -15.70 32.02
C ARG A 149 17.74 -16.67 31.24
N ASN A 150 17.48 -16.89 29.94
CA ASN A 150 18.35 -17.72 29.10
C ASN A 150 19.56 -16.95 28.56
N LYS A 151 19.47 -15.62 28.37
CA LYS A 151 20.64 -14.82 27.96
C LYS A 151 21.71 -14.80 29.05
N ASP A 152 21.30 -14.75 30.32
CA ASP A 152 22.23 -14.75 31.45
C ASP A 152 22.91 -16.13 31.67
N ASN A 153 22.30 -17.23 31.20
CA ASN A 153 22.90 -18.58 31.30
C ASN A 153 23.83 -18.93 30.13
N ASP A 154 23.64 -18.34 28.95
CA ASP A 154 24.54 -18.55 27.80
C ASP A 154 25.88 -17.79 27.94
N GLU A 155 25.96 -16.74 28.76
CA GLU A 155 27.22 -16.05 29.08
C GLU A 155 28.07 -16.78 30.13
N VAL A 156 27.47 -17.61 30.99
CA VAL A 156 28.20 -18.38 32.03
C VAL A 156 28.86 -19.65 31.45
N ARG A 157 28.44 -20.14 30.28
CA ARG A 157 29.00 -21.36 29.66
C ARG A 157 30.17 -21.10 28.70
N LYS A 158 30.68 -19.86 28.64
CA LYS A 158 31.85 -19.46 27.82
C LYS A 158 33.06 -19.01 28.65
N GLN A 159 33.13 -19.40 29.92
CA GLN A 159 34.36 -19.36 30.72
C GLN A 159 34.86 -20.78 30.96
#